data_AF-A0A3M1X132-F1
#
_entry.id   AF-A0A3M1X132-F1
#
_cell.length_a   1.000
_cell.length_b   1.000
_cell.length_c   1.000
_cell.angle_alpha   90.00
_cell.angle_beta   90.00
_cell.angle_gamma   90.00
#
_symmetry.space_group_name_H-M   'P 1'
#
loop_
_entity.id
_entity.type
_entity.pdbx_description
1 polymer ?
#
loop_
_entity_poly.entity_id
_entity_poly.type
_entity_poly.pdbx_seq_one_letter_code
_entity_poly.pdbx_strand_id
1 'polypeptide(L)'
;MKRTLLQLTFLSLLLPGLFSLQSCKQEGCTNPDAVNYDADAKDGGICILPELTMHFHPMMGSSDFALNQVYTINGVAVEFSTIQFYVSGLELGDASDFDAPDVYLLVKAGQMMYELGEITAGAKPSLRFNVGIDSVTNHLDPSTYDASNPLAFQSPSMHWSWDSGYIFFRIDGKVDT
;
A
#
# COMPACT_ATOMS: atom_id res chain seq x y z
N MET A 1 -9.00 49.84 -35.50
CA MET A 1 -9.02 50.12 -34.04
C MET A 1 -7.88 49.34 -33.41
N LYS A 2 -6.68 49.95 -33.31
CA LYS A 2 -5.47 49.32 -32.78
C LYS A 2 -5.56 49.32 -31.25
N ARG A 3 -5.56 48.15 -30.61
CA ARG A 3 -5.40 48.02 -29.15
C ARG A 3 -3.93 47.75 -28.87
N THR A 4 -3.23 48.78 -28.45
CA THR A 4 -1.83 48.72 -28.00
C THR A 4 -1.81 48.03 -26.64
N LEU A 5 -1.26 46.81 -26.58
CA LEU A 5 -0.98 46.11 -25.33
C LEU A 5 0.23 46.75 -24.65
N LEU A 6 -0.01 47.33 -23.48
CA LEU A 6 1.02 47.84 -22.58
C LEU A 6 1.75 46.64 -21.95
N GLN A 7 2.91 46.25 -22.48
CA GLN A 7 3.77 45.25 -21.83
C GLN A 7 4.46 45.91 -20.62
N LEU A 8 3.97 45.59 -19.41
CA LEU A 8 4.71 45.83 -18.17
C LEU A 8 5.83 44.79 -18.08
N THR A 9 7.05 45.16 -18.46
CA THR A 9 8.25 44.39 -18.12
C THR A 9 8.54 44.57 -16.63
N PHE A 10 8.21 43.56 -15.81
CA PHE A 10 8.73 43.43 -14.46
C PHE A 10 10.23 43.08 -14.58
N LEU A 11 11.08 44.06 -14.29
CA LEU A 11 12.50 43.84 -14.08
C LEU A 11 12.65 43.10 -12.74
N SER A 12 12.68 41.78 -12.77
CA SER A 12 12.99 40.96 -11.60
C SER A 12 14.46 41.19 -11.23
N LEU A 13 14.71 42.01 -10.21
CA LEU A 13 16.00 42.04 -9.53
C LEU A 13 16.30 40.61 -9.05
N LEU A 14 17.27 39.95 -9.67
CA LEU A 14 17.92 38.76 -9.12
C LEU A 14 18.61 39.18 -7.81
N LEU A 15 17.90 39.01 -6.69
CA LEU A 15 18.58 38.82 -5.42
C LEU A 15 19.20 37.42 -5.48
N PRO A 16 20.54 37.27 -5.39
CA PRO A 16 21.13 35.97 -5.15
C PRO A 16 20.79 35.60 -3.70
N GLY A 17 19.57 35.09 -3.50
CA GLY A 17 19.21 34.43 -2.27
C GLY A 17 20.13 33.25 -2.12
N LEU A 18 21.05 33.34 -1.16
CA LEU A 18 21.80 32.20 -0.63
C LEU A 18 20.79 31.09 -0.33
N PHE A 19 20.71 30.10 -1.23
CA PHE A 19 20.20 28.79 -0.89
C PHE A 19 21.25 28.17 0.03
N SER A 20 21.18 28.53 1.31
CA SER A 20 21.86 27.80 2.36
C SER A 20 21.23 26.40 2.38
N LEU A 21 21.91 25.43 1.79
CA LEU A 21 21.65 24.02 2.02
C LEU A 21 21.96 23.74 3.50
N GLN A 22 21.03 24.05 4.39
CA GLN A 22 21.04 23.48 5.72
C GLN A 22 20.69 22.00 5.56
N SER A 23 21.72 21.20 5.36
CA SER A 23 21.68 19.78 5.68
C SER A 23 21.47 19.70 7.19
N CYS A 24 20.22 19.58 7.63
CA CYS A 24 19.91 19.26 9.02
C CYS A 24 20.48 17.86 9.28
N LYS A 25 21.62 17.79 9.95
CA LYS A 25 22.14 16.53 10.46
C LYS A 25 21.15 16.06 11.53
N GLN A 26 20.32 15.08 11.18
CA GLN A 26 19.37 14.51 12.14
C GLN A 26 20.15 13.98 13.35
N GLU A 27 19.62 14.21 14.55
CA GLU A 27 20.20 13.63 15.75
C GLU A 27 20.08 12.10 15.68
N GLY A 28 21.16 11.41 15.99
CA GLY A 28 21.17 9.95 16.07
C GLY A 28 20.32 9.46 17.24
N CYS A 29 19.93 8.19 17.21
CA CYS A 29 19.24 7.54 18.32
C CYS A 29 19.93 6.23 18.71
N THR A 30 19.67 5.74 19.93
CA THR A 30 20.34 4.54 20.46
C THR A 30 19.63 3.22 20.12
N ASN A 31 18.54 3.24 19.34
CA ASN A 31 17.87 2.03 18.88
C ASN A 31 18.64 1.42 17.67
N PRO A 32 19.22 0.22 17.79
CA PRO A 32 19.93 -0.44 16.68
C PRO A 32 19.03 -0.75 15.48
N ASP A 33 17.71 -0.78 15.66
CA ASP A 33 16.74 -1.04 14.60
C ASP A 33 16.38 0.22 13.80
N ALA A 34 16.92 1.39 14.16
CA ALA A 34 16.63 2.67 13.50
C ALA A 34 17.63 2.99 12.38
N VAL A 35 17.17 3.67 11.33
CA VAL A 35 18.03 4.13 10.23
C VAL A 35 19.03 5.22 10.67
N ASN A 36 18.73 5.93 11.76
CA ASN A 36 19.60 6.92 12.39
C ASN A 36 20.28 6.39 13.66
N TYR A 37 20.53 5.08 13.75
CA TYR A 37 21.26 4.49 14.87
C TYR A 37 22.65 5.12 15.04
N ASP A 38 22.92 5.60 16.26
CA ASP A 38 24.21 6.08 16.72
C ASP A 38 24.37 5.66 18.19
N ALA A 39 25.36 4.80 18.45
CA ALA A 39 25.64 4.29 19.79
C ALA A 39 26.04 5.40 20.78
N ASP A 40 26.55 6.53 20.27
CA ASP A 40 27.00 7.68 21.06
C ASP A 40 25.92 8.79 21.12
N ALA A 41 24.70 8.52 20.62
CA ALA A 41 23.59 9.47 20.69
C ALA A 41 23.26 9.85 22.14
N LYS A 42 23.03 11.15 22.36
CA LYS A 42 22.58 11.65 23.66
C LYS A 42 21.09 11.37 23.84
N ASP A 43 20.68 11.05 25.07
CA ASP A 43 19.29 10.78 25.44
C ASP A 43 18.34 11.87 24.90
N GLY A 44 17.33 11.46 24.11
CA GLY A 44 16.30 12.34 23.54
C GLY A 44 16.14 12.32 22.02
N GLY A 45 17.01 11.63 21.28
CA GLY A 45 16.89 11.49 19.82
C GLY A 45 15.68 10.63 19.39
N ILE A 46 14.88 11.11 18.44
CA ILE A 46 13.79 10.34 17.83
C ILE A 46 14.41 9.26 16.94
N CYS A 47 13.99 8.00 17.14
CA CYS A 47 14.38 6.90 16.26
C CYS A 47 13.50 6.88 15.01
N ILE A 48 14.15 6.82 13.85
CA ILE A 48 13.48 6.70 12.56
C ILE A 48 13.53 5.24 12.16
N LEU A 49 12.40 4.56 12.17
CA LEU A 49 12.29 3.19 11.69
C LEU A 49 11.94 3.21 10.19
N PRO A 50 12.47 2.26 9.40
CA PRO A 50 12.03 2.08 8.02
C PRO A 50 10.59 1.58 7.97
N GLU A 51 9.80 2.12 7.04
CA GLU A 51 8.43 1.68 6.76
C GLU A 51 8.42 0.59 5.70
N LEU A 52 7.61 -0.45 5.93
CA LEU A 52 7.34 -1.51 4.96
C LEU A 52 6.05 -1.20 4.20
N THR A 53 6.15 -1.15 2.87
CA THR A 53 5.00 -1.02 1.99
C THR A 53 4.98 -2.16 0.99
N MET A 54 3.85 -2.85 0.87
CA MET A 54 3.61 -3.84 -0.17
C MET A 54 2.96 -3.18 -1.38
N HIS A 55 3.52 -3.46 -2.55
CA HIS A 55 3.02 -2.96 -3.82
C HIS A 55 2.40 -4.10 -4.63
N PHE A 56 1.14 -3.93 -5.04
CA PHE A 56 0.44 -4.85 -5.93
C PHE A 56 0.17 -4.19 -7.28
N HIS A 57 0.81 -4.72 -8.32
CA HIS A 57 0.70 -4.23 -9.69
C HIS A 57 0.04 -5.30 -10.56
N PRO A 58 -1.28 -5.30 -10.73
CA PRO A 58 -1.94 -6.25 -11.60
C PRO A 58 -1.54 -5.98 -13.06
N MET A 59 -1.31 -7.04 -13.82
CA MET A 59 -0.90 -6.97 -15.22
C MET A 59 -1.80 -7.84 -16.11
N MET A 60 -1.98 -7.40 -17.36
CA MET A 60 -2.59 -8.19 -18.43
C MET A 60 -1.55 -8.40 -19.53
N GLY A 61 -0.97 -9.60 -19.56
CA GLY A 61 0.19 -9.86 -20.43
C GLY A 61 1.38 -9.00 -20.03
N SER A 62 1.86 -8.15 -20.94
CA SER A 62 2.98 -7.22 -20.70
C SER A 62 2.55 -5.81 -20.32
N SER A 63 1.24 -5.54 -20.23
CA SER A 63 0.69 -4.21 -19.97
C SER A 63 0.05 -4.14 -18.59
N ASP A 64 -0.01 -2.94 -18.02
CA ASP A 64 -0.73 -2.70 -16.78
C ASP A 64 -2.22 -3.05 -16.94
N PHE A 65 -2.75 -3.71 -15.93
CA PHE A 65 -4.18 -4.00 -15.85
C PHE A 65 -4.95 -2.78 -15.33
N ALA A 66 -6.17 -2.61 -15.81
CA ALA A 66 -7.12 -1.59 -15.37
C ALA A 66 -8.53 -2.18 -15.30
N LEU A 67 -9.28 -1.80 -14.27
CA LEU A 67 -10.70 -2.13 -14.15
C LEU A 67 -11.51 -1.34 -15.18
N ASN A 68 -12.66 -1.91 -15.59
CA ASN A 68 -13.59 -1.35 -16.58
C ASN A 68 -12.96 -1.11 -17.96
N GLN A 69 -11.90 -1.85 -18.28
CA GLN A 69 -11.31 -1.93 -19.60
C GLN A 69 -11.69 -3.27 -20.25
N VAL A 70 -12.02 -3.24 -21.53
CA VAL A 70 -12.27 -4.46 -22.32
C VAL A 70 -10.94 -5.06 -22.75
N TYR A 71 -10.75 -6.33 -22.43
CA TYR A 71 -9.64 -7.17 -22.84
C TYR A 71 -10.12 -8.27 -23.77
N THR A 72 -9.27 -8.72 -24.69
CA THR A 72 -9.54 -9.91 -25.50
C THR A 72 -8.78 -11.09 -24.92
N ILE A 73 -9.49 -12.05 -24.32
CA ILE A 73 -8.92 -13.26 -23.72
C ILE A 73 -9.43 -14.45 -24.52
N ASN A 74 -8.51 -15.17 -25.18
CA ASN A 74 -8.85 -16.32 -26.03
C ASN A 74 -9.93 -16.02 -27.10
N GLY A 75 -9.90 -14.80 -27.65
CA GLY A 75 -10.86 -14.35 -28.68
C GLY A 75 -12.21 -13.86 -28.13
N VAL A 76 -12.38 -13.84 -26.81
CA VAL A 76 -13.60 -13.36 -26.15
C VAL A 76 -13.34 -12.00 -25.50
N ALA A 77 -14.27 -11.06 -25.67
CA ALA A 77 -14.22 -9.77 -24.99
C ALA A 77 -14.61 -9.93 -23.51
N VAL A 78 -13.77 -9.43 -22.61
CA VAL A 78 -13.96 -9.53 -21.16
C VAL A 78 -13.66 -8.17 -20.52
N GLU A 79 -14.58 -7.70 -19.69
CA GLU A 79 -14.44 -6.47 -18.89
C GLU A 79 -14.49 -6.85 -17.41
N PHE A 80 -13.46 -6.50 -16.64
CA PHE A 80 -13.42 -6.75 -15.20
C PHE A 80 -13.87 -5.51 -14.43
N SER A 81 -14.87 -5.64 -13.56
CA SER A 81 -15.37 -4.55 -12.71
C SER A 81 -14.86 -4.64 -11.28
N THR A 82 -14.45 -5.83 -10.82
CA THR A 82 -13.85 -6.02 -9.49
C THR A 82 -12.82 -7.13 -9.56
N ILE A 83 -11.66 -6.89 -8.96
CA ILE A 83 -10.70 -7.93 -8.58
C ILE A 83 -10.21 -7.58 -7.18
N GLN A 84 -10.48 -8.43 -6.21
CA GLN A 84 -10.01 -8.26 -4.85
C GLN A 84 -9.82 -9.59 -4.12
N PHE A 85 -8.84 -9.66 -3.23
CA PHE A 85 -8.50 -10.87 -2.48
C PHE A 85 -7.89 -10.54 -1.13
N TYR A 86 -8.00 -11.47 -0.19
CA TYR A 86 -7.37 -11.32 1.11
C TYR A 86 -5.93 -11.81 1.11
N VAL A 87 -5.07 -11.11 1.85
CA VAL A 87 -3.73 -11.54 2.23
C VAL A 87 -3.67 -11.60 3.76
N SER A 88 -3.07 -12.66 4.29
CA SER A 88 -2.92 -12.89 5.73
C SER A 88 -1.60 -13.62 6.03
N GLY A 89 -1.23 -13.71 7.32
CA GLY A 89 -0.04 -14.43 7.77
C GLY A 89 1.24 -13.87 7.15
N LEU A 90 1.40 -12.54 7.20
CA LEU A 90 2.60 -11.89 6.68
C LEU A 90 3.79 -12.17 7.61
N GLU A 91 4.84 -12.75 7.04
CA GLU A 91 6.10 -13.03 7.71
C GLU A 91 7.24 -12.40 6.92
N LEU A 92 8.12 -11.68 7.62
CA LEU A 92 9.33 -11.09 7.04
C LEU A 92 10.59 -11.82 7.53
N GLY A 93 11.49 -12.13 6.60
CA GLY A 93 12.78 -12.75 6.90
C GLY A 93 12.70 -14.23 7.35
N ASP A 94 13.70 -14.64 8.13
CA ASP A 94 13.80 -15.96 8.76
C ASP A 94 13.18 -15.91 10.17
N ALA A 95 11.86 -15.70 10.25
CA ALA A 95 11.01 -15.95 11.42
C ALA A 95 11.21 -15.10 12.71
N SER A 96 11.91 -13.95 12.70
CA SER A 96 12.03 -13.13 13.93
C SER A 96 11.98 -11.60 13.79
N ASP A 97 12.06 -11.04 12.59
CA ASP A 97 12.28 -9.58 12.46
C ASP A 97 10.98 -8.78 12.28
N PHE A 98 9.91 -9.45 11.84
CA PHE A 98 8.55 -8.90 11.77
C PHE A 98 7.58 -10.08 11.69
N ASP A 99 6.96 -10.40 12.83
CA ASP A 99 5.83 -11.31 12.92
C ASP A 99 4.58 -10.43 13.05
N ALA A 100 3.80 -10.35 11.96
CA ALA A 100 2.55 -9.61 11.93
C ALA A 100 1.38 -10.60 11.77
N PRO A 101 1.19 -11.53 12.72
CA PRO A 101 0.25 -12.64 12.59
C PRO A 101 -1.20 -12.15 12.44
N ASP A 102 -1.49 -10.94 12.88
CA ASP A 102 -2.83 -10.33 12.87
C ASP A 102 -3.04 -9.28 11.76
N VAL A 103 -2.11 -9.13 10.82
CA VAL A 103 -2.30 -8.21 9.68
C VAL A 103 -3.08 -8.92 8.57
N TYR A 104 -4.25 -8.38 8.27
CA TYR A 104 -5.07 -8.75 7.13
C TYR A 104 -5.10 -7.60 6.14
N LEU A 105 -4.88 -7.89 4.87
CA LEU A 105 -5.04 -6.93 3.80
C LEU A 105 -6.16 -7.38 2.87
N LEU A 106 -7.00 -6.44 2.44
CA LEU A 106 -7.88 -6.63 1.30
C LEU A 106 -7.23 -5.97 0.09
N VAL A 107 -6.53 -6.78 -0.70
CA VAL A 107 -5.89 -6.33 -1.94
C VAL A 107 -6.96 -6.11 -3.00
N LYS A 108 -6.95 -4.97 -3.68
CA LYS A 108 -7.91 -4.54 -4.69
C LYS A 108 -7.15 -4.07 -5.91
N ALA A 109 -7.53 -4.49 -7.11
CA ALA A 109 -6.83 -4.08 -8.33
C ALA A 109 -6.83 -2.55 -8.58
N GLY A 110 -7.77 -1.81 -7.97
CA GLY A 110 -7.79 -0.34 -7.99
C GLY A 110 -6.88 0.35 -6.97
N GLN A 111 -6.16 -0.40 -6.14
CA GLN A 111 -5.24 0.11 -5.12
C GLN A 111 -3.89 -0.58 -5.26
N MET A 112 -2.81 0.22 -5.33
CA MET A 112 -1.47 -0.29 -5.59
C MET A 112 -0.63 -0.47 -4.33
N MET A 113 -0.87 0.34 -3.30
CA MET A 113 0.01 0.45 -2.13
C MET A 113 -0.72 0.02 -0.86
N TYR A 114 -0.01 -0.72 -0.01
CA TYR A 114 -0.47 -1.24 1.27
C TYR A 114 0.63 -1.03 2.30
N GLU A 115 0.39 -0.16 3.27
CA GLU A 115 1.31 0.07 4.38
C GLU A 115 1.21 -1.11 5.36
N LEU A 116 2.36 -1.70 5.69
CA LEU A 116 2.48 -2.83 6.61
C LEU A 116 3.05 -2.41 7.97
N GLY A 117 3.53 -1.16 8.08
CA GLY A 117 4.10 -0.57 9.28
C GLY A 117 5.62 -0.61 9.32
N GLU A 118 6.17 -0.20 10.45
CA GLU A 118 7.61 -0.07 10.68
C GLU A 118 8.29 -1.45 10.82
N ILE A 119 9.50 -1.58 10.28
CA ILE A 119 10.36 -2.76 10.40
C ILE A 119 11.72 -2.37 10.97
N THR A 120 12.56 -3.35 11.29
CA THR A 120 13.93 -3.10 11.77
C THR A 120 14.88 -2.77 10.61
N ALA A 121 15.81 -1.84 10.86
CA ALA A 121 16.88 -1.52 9.92
C ALA A 121 17.78 -2.74 9.70
N GLY A 122 17.92 -3.17 8.45
CA GLY A 122 18.75 -4.32 8.07
C GLY A 122 17.99 -5.65 7.92
N ALA A 123 16.67 -5.66 8.09
CA ALA A 123 15.83 -6.81 7.79
C ALA A 123 16.06 -7.30 6.35
N LYS A 124 16.24 -8.62 6.18
CA LYS A 124 16.38 -9.23 4.85
C LYS A 124 15.00 -9.31 4.17
N PRO A 125 14.86 -8.86 2.92
CA PRO A 125 13.57 -8.82 2.24
C PRO A 125 13.20 -10.20 1.68
N SER A 126 12.78 -11.12 2.54
CA SER A 126 11.91 -12.23 2.12
C SER A 126 10.55 -12.00 2.76
N LEU A 127 9.51 -11.92 1.94
CA LEU A 127 8.14 -11.78 2.39
C LEU A 127 7.39 -13.08 2.08
N ARG A 128 6.82 -13.71 3.11
CA ARG A 128 5.90 -14.85 2.98
C ARG A 128 4.52 -14.40 3.43
N PHE A 129 3.50 -14.86 2.74
CA PHE A 129 2.10 -14.58 3.08
C PHE A 129 1.20 -15.65 2.50
N ASN A 130 -0.01 -15.74 3.03
CA ASN A 130 -1.08 -16.55 2.51
C ASN A 130 -2.05 -15.70 1.70
N VAL A 131 -2.67 -16.30 0.69
CA VAL A 131 -3.83 -15.72 -0.01
C VAL A 131 -5.09 -16.34 0.57
N GLY A 132 -5.93 -15.52 1.19
CA GLY A 132 -7.13 -15.91 1.93
C GLY A 132 -7.09 -15.51 3.40
N ILE A 133 -8.05 -16.03 4.16
CA ILE A 133 -8.20 -15.83 5.60
C ILE A 133 -7.92 -17.18 6.29
N ASP A 134 -7.32 -17.14 7.47
CA ASP A 134 -7.07 -18.34 8.27
C ASP A 134 -8.38 -18.97 8.79
N SER A 135 -8.31 -20.23 9.21
CA SER A 135 -9.50 -20.98 9.63
C SER A 135 -10.19 -20.43 10.88
N VAL A 136 -9.46 -19.74 11.76
CA VAL A 136 -10.01 -19.19 13.00
C VAL A 136 -10.81 -17.92 12.68
N THR A 137 -10.24 -17.04 11.85
CA THR A 137 -10.86 -15.76 11.49
C THR A 137 -12.00 -15.91 10.47
N ASN A 138 -11.96 -16.92 9.59
CA ASN A 138 -12.91 -17.08 8.49
C ASN A 138 -14.39 -17.14 8.93
N HIS A 139 -14.69 -17.52 10.17
CA HIS A 139 -16.06 -17.63 10.68
C HIS A 139 -16.45 -16.53 11.66
N LEU A 140 -15.58 -15.53 11.88
CA LEU A 140 -15.87 -14.38 12.73
C LEU A 140 -16.87 -13.43 12.06
N ASP A 141 -17.69 -12.79 12.89
CA ASP A 141 -18.70 -11.84 12.44
C ASP A 141 -18.03 -10.52 12.00
N PRO A 142 -18.09 -10.13 10.71
CA PRO A 142 -17.54 -8.86 10.24
C PRO A 142 -18.12 -7.61 10.92
N SER A 143 -19.30 -7.71 11.57
CA SER A 143 -19.90 -6.59 12.31
C SER A 143 -19.13 -6.18 13.56
N THR A 144 -18.22 -7.04 14.05
CA THR A 144 -17.41 -6.75 15.24
C THR A 144 -16.19 -5.87 14.96
N TYR A 145 -15.86 -5.65 13.69
CA TYR A 145 -14.73 -4.82 13.27
C TYR A 145 -15.17 -3.40 12.91
N ASP A 146 -14.30 -2.43 13.14
CA ASP A 146 -14.48 -1.06 12.64
C ASP A 146 -14.55 -1.02 11.11
N ALA A 147 -15.32 -0.10 10.55
CA ALA A 147 -15.56 -0.01 9.10
C ALA A 147 -14.28 0.20 8.25
N SER A 148 -13.19 0.69 8.84
CA SER A 148 -11.89 0.81 8.18
C SER A 148 -11.10 -0.50 8.13
N ASN A 149 -11.47 -1.49 8.94
CA ASN A 149 -10.79 -2.77 8.99
C ASN A 149 -11.09 -3.59 7.73
N PRO A 150 -10.08 -4.21 7.10
CA PRO A 150 -10.27 -5.08 5.92
C PRO A 150 -11.24 -6.25 6.14
N LEU A 151 -11.40 -6.70 7.39
CA LEU A 151 -12.30 -7.78 7.79
C LEU A 151 -13.73 -7.31 8.08
N ALA A 152 -13.99 -6.01 8.18
CA ALA A 152 -15.34 -5.50 8.29
C ALA A 152 -16.14 -5.70 6.99
N PHE A 153 -17.45 -5.43 7.03
CA PHE A 153 -18.30 -5.51 5.84
C PHE A 153 -17.74 -4.69 4.68
N GLN A 154 -17.57 -5.36 3.53
CA GLN A 154 -17.05 -4.75 2.31
C GLN A 154 -18.15 -4.48 1.28
N SER A 155 -17.91 -3.49 0.42
CA SER A 155 -18.68 -3.27 -0.81
C SER A 155 -17.70 -3.24 -2.00
N PRO A 156 -17.76 -4.22 -2.92
CA PRO A 156 -18.71 -5.34 -2.96
C PRO A 156 -18.43 -6.38 -1.85
N SER A 157 -19.47 -7.14 -1.44
CA SER A 157 -19.38 -8.08 -0.30
C SER A 157 -18.21 -9.06 -0.43
N MET A 158 -17.46 -9.21 0.66
CA MET A 158 -16.43 -10.24 0.83
C MET A 158 -16.85 -11.30 1.84
N HIS A 159 -18.16 -11.42 2.08
CA HIS A 159 -18.77 -12.46 2.91
C HIS A 159 -19.89 -13.17 2.17
N TRP A 160 -20.00 -14.47 2.40
CA TRP A 160 -21.13 -15.25 1.95
C TRP A 160 -22.38 -14.92 2.76
N SER A 161 -23.52 -14.77 2.09
CA SER A 161 -24.81 -14.52 2.74
C SER A 161 -25.51 -15.78 3.25
N TRP A 162 -25.07 -16.96 2.79
CA TRP A 162 -25.72 -18.26 3.02
C TRP A 162 -24.83 -19.28 3.75
N ASP A 163 -23.54 -18.96 3.89
CA ASP A 163 -22.57 -19.71 4.69
C ASP A 163 -21.76 -18.69 5.48
N SER A 164 -21.52 -18.94 6.76
CA SER A 164 -20.71 -18.02 7.57
C SER A 164 -19.26 -18.17 7.11
N GLY A 165 -18.77 -17.25 6.28
CA GLY A 165 -17.43 -17.35 5.70
C GLY A 165 -17.03 -16.11 4.91
N TYR A 166 -15.74 -15.81 4.90
CA TYR A 166 -15.16 -14.80 4.00
C TYR A 166 -15.01 -15.39 2.59
N ILE A 167 -15.22 -14.55 1.59
CA ILE A 167 -14.84 -14.79 0.20
C ILE A 167 -13.36 -14.44 0.11
N PHE A 168 -12.48 -15.42 -0.14
CA PHE A 168 -11.04 -15.18 -0.15
C PHE A 168 -10.56 -14.43 -1.40
N PHE A 169 -11.24 -14.65 -2.52
CA PHE A 169 -10.94 -14.05 -3.80
C PHE A 169 -12.24 -13.76 -4.54
N ARG A 170 -12.40 -12.54 -5.04
CA ARG A 170 -13.55 -12.12 -5.85
C ARG A 170 -13.10 -11.52 -7.18
N ILE A 171 -13.68 -12.01 -8.26
CA ILE A 171 -13.58 -11.44 -9.60
C ILE A 171 -15.00 -11.23 -10.12
N ASP A 172 -15.35 -9.98 -10.41
CA ASP A 172 -16.59 -9.65 -11.09
C ASP A 172 -16.27 -9.01 -12.45
N GLY A 173 -17.13 -9.26 -13.41
CA GLY A 173 -16.97 -8.72 -14.75
C GLY A 173 -18.10 -9.12 -15.69
N LYS A 174 -17.95 -8.71 -16.95
CA LYS A 174 -18.83 -9.08 -18.05
C LYS A 174 -18.02 -9.77 -19.13
N VAL A 175 -18.70 -10.63 -19.87
CA VAL A 175 -18.15 -11.35 -21.02
C VAL A 175 -19.01 -11.00 -22.23
N ASP A 176 -18.40 -10.93 -23.40
CA ASP A 176 -19.04 -10.63 -24.69
C ASP A 176 -19.62 -9.19 -24.75
N THR A 177 -18.87 -8.23 -24.17
CA THR A 177 -19.16 -6.79 -24.17
C THR A 177 -18.35 -6.05 -25.22
#